data_AF-B5JD07-F1
#
_entry.id   AF-B5JD07-F1
#
_cell.length_a   1.000
_cell.length_b   1.000
_cell.length_c   1.000
_cell.angle_alpha   90.00
_cell.angle_beta   90.00
_cell.angle_gamma   90.00
#
_symmetry.space_group_name_H-M   'P 1'
#
loop_
_entity.id
_entity.type
_entity.pdbx_description
1 polymer ?
#
loop_
_entity_poly.entity_id
_entity_poly.type
_entity_poly.pdbx_seq_one_letter_code
_entity_poly.pdbx_strand_id
1 'polypeptide(L)'
;MGMYDEISVPPETKCVKCGEPITGFQSKDGPCELKVLDYSEVDNFYTDCEACGHWNEYVRKRPKPKVPFEDFEIRPNTRTYDL
;
A
#
# COMPACT_ATOMS: atom_id res chain seq x y z
N MET A 1 -13.57 0.27 12.35
CA MET A 1 -12.29 -0.20 11.79
C MET A 1 -12.58 -1.41 10.91
N GLY A 2 -12.10 -1.41 9.67
CA GLY A 2 -12.34 -2.45 8.67
C GLY A 2 -11.07 -3.26 8.37
N MET A 3 -11.13 -4.15 7.39
CA MET A 3 -9.97 -4.88 6.87
C MET A 3 -9.20 -3.96 5.90
N TYR A 4 -7.89 -3.86 6.05
CA TYR A 4 -7.00 -3.08 5.19
C TYR A 4 -5.58 -3.64 5.25
N ASP A 5 -4.77 -3.33 4.23
CA ASP A 5 -3.33 -3.57 4.27
C ASP A 5 -2.63 -2.38 4.95
N GLU A 6 -1.67 -2.66 5.83
CA GLU A 6 -0.83 -1.64 6.48
C GLU A 6 0.32 -1.24 5.55
N ILE A 7 0.66 0.04 5.51
CA ILE A 7 1.74 0.54 4.67
C ILE A 7 2.96 0.91 5.51
N SER A 8 4.09 0.32 5.17
CA SER A 8 5.40 0.70 5.71
C SER A 8 5.94 1.91 4.94
N VAL A 9 6.30 2.97 5.66
CA VAL A 9 6.88 4.21 5.12
C VAL A 9 8.24 4.49 5.76
N PRO A 10 9.05 5.40 5.19
CA PRO A 10 10.30 5.84 5.81
C PRO A 10 10.08 6.38 7.24
N PRO A 11 10.94 6.07 8.22
CA PRO A 11 10.78 6.48 9.63
C PRO A 11 10.69 7.99 9.87
N GLU A 12 11.24 8.80 8.98
CA GLU A 12 11.25 10.26 9.03
C GLU A 12 9.94 10.91 8.53
N THR A 13 8.94 10.11 8.16
CA THR A 13 7.66 10.61 7.66
C THR A 13 6.93 11.41 8.73
N LYS A 14 6.56 12.63 8.38
CA LYS A 14 5.92 13.62 9.27
C LYS A 14 4.61 14.10 8.72
N CYS A 15 3.71 14.48 9.62
CA CYS A 15 2.46 15.15 9.27
C CYS A 15 2.76 16.45 8.52
N VAL A 16 2.12 16.64 7.37
CA VAL A 16 2.33 17.83 6.53
C VAL A 16 1.85 19.13 7.18
N LYS A 17 0.99 19.03 8.20
CA LYS A 17 0.40 20.17 8.89
C LYS A 17 1.17 20.57 10.15
N CYS A 18 1.49 19.64 11.04
CA CYS A 18 2.12 19.96 12.33
C CYS A 18 3.58 19.51 12.46
N GLY A 19 4.09 18.69 11.54
CA GLY A 19 5.49 18.21 11.57
C GLY A 19 5.76 17.08 12.56
N GLU A 20 4.77 16.62 13.33
CA GLU A 20 4.91 15.45 14.20
C GLU A 20 5.09 14.16 13.38
N PRO A 21 5.85 13.18 13.88
CA PRO A 21 5.92 11.85 13.28
C PRO A 21 4.53 11.22 13.17
N ILE A 22 4.30 10.47 12.09
CA ILE A 22 3.04 9.78 11.84
C ILE A 22 3.30 8.32 11.48
N THR A 23 2.40 7.44 11.92
CA THR A 23 2.45 5.98 11.75
C THR A 23 1.07 5.46 11.38
N GLY A 24 0.90 4.13 11.30
CA GLY A 24 -0.41 3.50 11.14
C GLY A 24 -1.05 3.72 9.77
N PHE A 25 -0.24 3.73 8.71
CA PHE A 25 -0.74 3.99 7.36
C PHE A 25 -1.56 2.82 6.84
N GLN A 26 -2.66 3.14 6.16
CA GLN A 26 -3.60 2.19 5.57
C GLN A 26 -3.62 2.37 4.06
N SER A 27 -3.61 1.26 3.34
CA SER A 27 -3.77 1.29 1.90
C SER A 27 -5.21 1.65 1.50
N LYS A 28 -5.38 2.47 0.46
CA LYS A 28 -6.67 2.58 -0.27
C LYS A 28 -6.78 1.59 -1.43
N ASP A 29 -5.65 1.00 -1.80
CA ASP A 29 -5.50 0.15 -2.98
C ASP A 29 -4.98 -1.24 -2.59
N GLY A 30 -5.12 -2.24 -3.45
CA GLY A 30 -4.54 -3.57 -3.20
C GLY A 30 -5.53 -4.60 -2.64
N PRO A 31 -5.02 -5.79 -2.26
CA PRO A 31 -5.84 -6.99 -2.13
C PRO A 31 -6.63 -7.07 -0.80
N CYS A 32 -6.37 -6.18 0.17
CA CYS A 32 -7.05 -6.15 1.46
C CYS A 32 -6.88 -7.46 2.24
N GLU A 33 -5.63 -7.89 2.40
CA GLU A 33 -5.24 -9.20 2.93
C GLU A 33 -4.63 -9.12 4.33
N LEU A 34 -4.76 -7.98 5.02
CA LEU A 34 -4.12 -7.69 6.31
C LEU A 34 -2.60 -7.83 6.24
N LYS A 35 -2.01 -7.51 5.09
CA LYS A 35 -0.57 -7.55 4.88
C LYS A 35 0.06 -6.22 5.25
N VAL A 36 1.36 -6.27 5.53
CA VAL A 36 2.22 -5.08 5.55
C VAL A 36 2.86 -4.97 4.16
N LEU A 37 2.60 -3.87 3.45
CA LEU A 37 3.15 -3.58 2.14
C LEU A 37 4.12 -2.40 2.23
N ASP A 38 5.16 -2.39 1.39
CA ASP A 38 6.01 -1.22 1.23
C ASP A 38 5.26 -0.11 0.46
N TYR A 39 5.48 1.16 0.80
CA TYR A 39 4.83 2.29 0.13
C TYR A 39 5.05 2.30 -1.39
N SER A 40 6.13 1.70 -1.89
CA SER A 40 6.40 1.57 -3.33
C SER A 40 5.52 0.53 -4.03
N GLU A 41 4.76 -0.27 -3.28
CA GLU A 41 3.87 -1.30 -3.82
C GLU A 41 2.51 -0.75 -4.24
N VAL A 42 2.06 0.35 -3.64
CA VAL A 42 0.74 0.96 -3.85
C VAL A 42 0.80 2.31 -4.58
N ASP A 43 -0.35 2.78 -5.06
CA ASP A 43 -0.49 4.09 -5.68
C ASP A 43 -1.20 5.11 -4.76
N ASN A 44 -1.99 4.65 -3.80
CA ASN A 44 -2.66 5.48 -2.80
C ASN A 44 -2.69 4.83 -1.40
N PHE A 45 -2.32 5.62 -0.39
CA PHE A 45 -2.45 5.27 1.02
C PHE A 45 -2.61 6.52 1.89
N TYR A 46 -3.05 6.34 3.14
CA TYR A 46 -3.29 7.46 4.05
C TYR A 46 -3.05 7.10 5.52
N THR A 47 -2.98 8.13 6.35
CA THR A 47 -3.10 8.03 7.81
C THR A 47 -3.70 9.33 8.36
N ASP A 48 -4.33 9.26 9.53
CA ASP A 48 -4.65 10.43 10.33
C ASP A 48 -3.55 10.73 11.34
N CYS A 49 -3.19 12.01 11.49
CA CYS A 49 -2.20 12.41 12.47
C CYS A 49 -2.83 12.45 13.87
N GLU A 50 -2.39 11.57 14.76
CA GLU A 50 -2.91 11.50 16.14
C GLU A 50 -2.73 12.82 16.93
N ALA A 51 -1.69 13.60 16.63
CA ALA A 51 -1.40 14.84 17.35
C ALA A 51 -2.32 16.01 16.98
N CYS A 52 -2.75 16.11 15.72
CA CYS A 52 -3.51 17.28 15.23
C CYS A 52 -4.78 16.95 14.43
N GLY A 53 -5.09 15.66 14.26
CA GLY A 53 -6.23 15.14 13.52
C GLY A 53 -6.18 15.39 12.02
N HIS A 54 -5.04 15.80 11.46
CA HIS A 54 -4.94 16.06 10.02
C HIS A 54 -4.92 14.75 9.22
N TRP A 55 -5.72 14.69 8.16
CA TRP A 55 -5.70 13.61 7.20
C TRP A 55 -4.50 13.77 6.26
N ASN A 56 -3.58 12.80 6.27
CA ASN A 56 -2.43 12.76 5.39
C ASN A 56 -2.65 11.67 4.33
N GLU A 57 -2.84 12.08 3.08
CA GLU A 57 -3.03 11.16 1.95
C GLU A 57 -1.89 11.30 0.95
N TYR A 58 -1.41 10.17 0.48
CA TYR A 58 -0.26 10.05 -0.40
C TYR A 58 -0.72 9.38 -1.69
N VAL A 59 -0.62 10.14 -2.78
CA VAL A 59 -0.96 9.65 -4.12
C VAL A 59 0.30 9.67 -4.98
N ARG A 60 0.62 8.54 -5.60
CA ARG A 60 1.75 8.44 -6.51
C ARG A 60 1.53 9.37 -7.71
N LYS A 61 2.42 10.36 -7.87
CA LYS A 61 2.37 11.33 -8.98
C LYS A 61 2.35 10.69 -10.37
N ARG A 62 2.95 9.51 -10.50
CA ARG A 62 2.98 8.69 -11.71
C ARG A 62 2.55 7.28 -11.33
N PRO A 63 1.23 6.97 -11.36
CA PRO A 63 0.70 5.67 -10.99
C PRO A 63 1.41 4.53 -11.75
N LYS A 64 1.43 3.34 -11.16
CA LYS A 64 1.95 2.17 -11.89
C LYS A 64 1.10 1.96 -13.14
N PRO A 65 1.73 1.72 -14.31
CA PRO A 65 0.97 1.42 -15.51
C PRO A 65 0.13 0.17 -15.27
N LYS A 66 -1.13 0.21 -15.69
CA LYS A 66 -1.94 -1.00 -15.77
C LYS A 66 -1.29 -1.92 -16.79
N VAL A 67 -0.91 -3.11 -16.38
CA VAL A 67 -0.36 -4.14 -17.26
C VAL A 67 -1.56 -4.91 -17.83
N PRO A 68 -1.80 -4.89 -19.16
CA PRO A 68 -2.82 -5.71 -19.79
C PRO A 68 -2.59 -7.20 -19.48
N PHE A 69 -3.69 -7.97 -19.42
CA PHE A 69 -3.57 -9.40 -19.13
C PHE A 69 -2.79 -10.15 -20.22
N GLU A 70 -2.80 -9.62 -21.44
CA GLU A 70 -2.14 -10.16 -22.62
C GLU A 70 -0.60 -10.09 -22.54
N ASP A 71 -0.05 -9.24 -21.66
CA ASP A 71 1.40 -9.13 -21.44
C ASP A 71 1.96 -10.26 -20.55
N PHE A 72 1.10 -11.11 -19.98
CA PHE A 72 1.50 -12.21 -19.11
C PHE A 72 1.71 -13.51 -19.90
N GLU A 73 2.84 -14.18 -19.68
CA GLU A 73 3.12 -15.51 -20.23
C GLU A 73 2.42 -16.60 -19.38
N ILE A 74 1.57 -17.42 -19.99
CA ILE A 74 0.98 -18.59 -19.34
C ILE A 74 2.04 -19.70 -19.25
N ARG A 75 2.45 -20.06 -18.03
CA ARG A 75 3.34 -21.20 -17.78
C ARG A 75 2.57 -22.39 -17.22
N PRO A 76 2.70 -23.60 -17.79
CA PRO A 76 2.07 -24.79 -17.23
C PRO A 76 2.64 -25.09 -15.84
N ASN A 77 1.76 -25.33 -14.86
CA ASN A 77 2.18 -25.72 -13.52
C ASN A 77 2.80 -27.12 -13.58
N THR A 78 4.12 -27.24 -13.32
CA THR A 78 4.83 -28.53 -13.34
C THR A 78 4.75 -29.28 -12.01
N ARG A 79 3.94 -28.83 -11.04
CA ARG A 79 3.72 -29.57 -9.79
C ARG A 79 2.94 -30.85 -10.09
N THR A 80 3.66 -31.97 -10.19
CA THR A 80 3.09 -33.30 -10.03
C THR A 80 2.72 -33.46 -8.55
N TYR A 81 1.42 -33.56 -8.26
CA TYR A 81 0.98 -34.06 -6.97
C TYR A 81 1.06 -35.58 -7.05
N ASP A 82 2.01 -36.17 -6.33
CA ASP A 82 2.03 -37.62 -6.13
C ASP A 82 0.80 -37.99 -5.28
N LEU A 83 -0.14 -38.70 -5.91
CA LEU A 83 -1.35 -39.26 -5.28
C LEU A 83 -1.05 -40.56 -4.55
#